data_AF-A0A127SHN3-F1
#
_entry.id   AF-A0A127SHN3-F1
#
_cell.length_a   1.000
_cell.length_b   1.000
_cell.length_c   1.000
_cell.angle_alpha   90.00
_cell.angle_beta   90.00
_cell.angle_gamma   90.00
#
_symmetry.space_group_name_H-M   'P 1'
#
loop_
_entity.id
_entity.type
_entity.pdbx_description
1 polymer ?
#
loop_
_entity_poly.entity_id
_entity_poly.type
_entity_poly.pdbx_seq_one_letter_code
_entity_poly.pdbx_strand_id
1 'polypeptide(L)'
;MRLAAALISCVLCVTGTVGGAWLSRPASVDYGSLLSKASDIYAVTDERGDATRLYVVNNASNAAISRIPGAAAELPWKVNVTYSLDGPNVEANEISGASGLVGIYIDVKPQSSAANHTIPVVTFTVPTQVTGDISADNTASVATQGSDIVVAAAGNVSSGLKFSCYMDAKK
;
A
#
# COMPACT_ATOMS: atom_id res chain seq x y z
N MET A 1 -3.83 -24.85 8.35
CA MET A 1 -3.91 -25.71 7.15
C MET A 1 -3.13 -25.04 6.03
N ARG A 2 -2.02 -25.64 5.60
CA ARG A 2 -1.12 -25.12 4.56
C ARG A 2 -1.67 -25.54 3.20
N LEU A 3 -2.09 -24.59 2.37
CA LEU A 3 -2.39 -24.84 0.96
C LEU A 3 -1.07 -24.82 0.20
N ALA A 4 -0.55 -26.02 -0.04
CA ALA A 4 0.61 -26.29 -0.87
C ALA A 4 0.32 -25.95 -2.34
N ALA A 5 1.39 -25.57 -3.03
CA ALA A 5 1.42 -25.19 -4.43
C ALA A 5 0.75 -26.24 -5.35
N ALA A 6 -0.06 -25.75 -6.29
CA ALA A 6 -0.35 -26.43 -7.53
C ALA A 6 -0.12 -25.44 -8.68
N LEU A 7 1.16 -25.25 -9.04
CA LEU A 7 1.53 -24.76 -10.36
C LEU A 7 1.21 -25.87 -11.36
N ILE A 8 -0.06 -25.96 -11.78
CA ILE A 8 -0.44 -26.73 -12.95
C ILE A 8 -0.14 -25.84 -14.15
N SER A 9 1.10 -25.92 -14.64
CA SER A 9 1.49 -25.51 -15.98
C SER A 9 0.76 -26.41 -16.98
N CYS A 10 -0.48 -26.07 -17.31
CA CYS A 10 -1.21 -26.71 -18.39
C CYS A 10 -0.79 -26.02 -19.70
N VAL A 11 0.33 -26.45 -20.27
CA VAL A 11 0.62 -26.20 -21.69
C VAL A 11 -0.35 -27.07 -22.48
N LEU A 12 -1.44 -26.47 -22.96
CA LEU A 12 -2.33 -27.10 -23.94
C LEU A 12 -1.59 -27.07 -25.30
N CYS A 13 -0.80 -28.08 -25.60
CA CYS A 13 -0.24 -28.28 -26.93
C CYS A 13 -1.33 -28.85 -27.85
N VAL A 14 -2.11 -27.98 -28.50
CA VAL A 14 -2.97 -28.39 -29.61
C VAL A 14 -2.07 -28.65 -30.82
N THR A 15 -1.87 -29.92 -31.16
CA THR A 15 -1.21 -30.31 -32.41
C THR A 15 -2.24 -30.29 -33.53
N GLY A 16 -2.25 -29.21 -34.33
CA GLY A 16 -2.91 -29.22 -35.64
C GLY A 16 -2.06 -29.98 -36.64
N THR A 17 -2.68 -30.69 -37.59
CA THR A 17 -2.03 -31.52 -38.62
C THR A 17 -1.20 -30.74 -39.65
N VAL A 18 -1.09 -29.42 -39.50
CA VAL A 18 -0.20 -28.53 -40.24
C VAL A 18 0.80 -27.96 -39.25
N GLY A 19 2.05 -28.44 -39.32
CA GLY A 19 3.10 -28.24 -38.33
C GLY A 19 3.31 -26.79 -37.89
N GLY A 20 2.88 -26.50 -36.66
CA GLY A 20 3.20 -25.29 -35.93
C GLY A 20 2.84 -25.48 -34.45
N ALA A 21 3.83 -25.45 -33.58
CA ALA A 21 3.60 -25.45 -32.14
C ALA A 21 3.13 -24.05 -31.71
N TRP A 22 1.82 -23.86 -31.53
CA TRP A 22 1.29 -22.66 -30.91
C TRP A 22 1.48 -22.77 -29.40
N LEU A 23 2.55 -22.16 -28.89
CA LEU A 23 2.71 -21.93 -27.45
C LEU A 23 1.76 -20.79 -27.05
N SER A 24 0.52 -21.12 -26.69
CA SER A 24 -0.35 -20.17 -25.98
C SER A 24 0.17 -20.01 -24.55
N ARG A 25 1.31 -19.32 -24.38
CA ARG A 25 1.62 -18.74 -23.08
C ARG A 25 0.47 -17.77 -22.76
N PRO A 26 -0.16 -17.86 -21.58
CA PRO A 26 -1.04 -16.79 -21.15
C PRO A 26 -0.25 -15.50 -21.28
N ALA A 27 -0.78 -14.51 -22.01
CA ALA A 27 -0.11 -13.22 -22.12
C ALA A 27 0.21 -12.75 -20.70
N SER A 28 1.45 -12.30 -20.47
CA SER A 28 1.81 -11.66 -19.21
C SER A 28 0.80 -10.55 -18.96
N VAL A 29 0.11 -10.61 -17.82
CA VAL A 29 -0.89 -9.61 -17.47
C VAL A 29 -0.17 -8.26 -17.37
N ASP A 30 -0.56 -7.31 -18.22
CA ASP A 30 -0.01 -5.96 -18.22
C ASP A 30 -0.65 -5.15 -17.08
N TYR A 31 -0.02 -5.24 -15.90
CA TYR A 31 -0.49 -4.56 -14.71
C TYR A 31 -0.32 -3.03 -14.78
N GLY A 32 0.59 -2.51 -15.60
CA GLY A 32 0.77 -1.07 -15.79
C GLY A 32 -0.41 -0.43 -16.52
N SER A 33 -0.91 -1.10 -17.57
CA SER A 33 -2.13 -0.70 -18.27
C SER A 33 -3.37 -0.77 -17.37
N LEU A 34 -3.43 -1.78 -16.49
CA LEU A 34 -4.51 -1.88 -15.50
C LEU A 34 -4.48 -0.73 -14.48
N LEU A 35 -3.31 -0.38 -13.95
CA LEU A 35 -3.17 0.73 -13.00
C LEU A 35 -3.48 2.10 -13.62
N SER A 36 -3.09 2.32 -14.88
CA SER A 36 -3.34 3.59 -15.57
C SER A 36 -4.81 3.84 -15.92
N LYS A 37 -5.63 2.78 -15.99
CA LYS A 37 -7.07 2.85 -16.28
C LYS A 37 -7.96 2.62 -15.06
N ALA A 38 -7.34 2.44 -13.89
CA ALA A 38 -8.02 2.25 -12.63
C ALA A 38 -8.85 3.48 -12.27
N SER A 39 -10.08 3.27 -11.77
CA SER A 39 -10.81 4.33 -11.07
C SER A 39 -10.26 4.50 -9.65
N ASP A 40 -10.08 3.38 -8.95
CA ASP A 40 -9.63 3.34 -7.57
C ASP A 40 -8.53 2.29 -7.39
N ILE A 41 -7.54 2.62 -6.55
CA ILE A 41 -6.42 1.74 -6.22
C ILE A 41 -6.26 1.71 -4.70
N TYR A 42 -6.40 0.51 -4.13
CA TYR A 42 -6.16 0.26 -2.71
C TYR A 42 -4.87 -0.54 -2.55
N ALA A 43 -3.91 -0.01 -1.80
CA ALA A 43 -2.63 -0.63 -1.57
C ALA A 43 -2.50 -1.07 -0.10
N VAL A 44 -2.02 -2.28 0.11
CA VAL A 44 -1.54 -2.74 1.41
C VAL A 44 -0.02 -2.65 1.38
N THR A 45 0.55 -1.72 2.14
CA THR A 45 1.99 -1.52 2.25
C THR A 45 2.56 -2.19 3.49
N ASP A 46 3.84 -2.51 3.47
CA ASP A 46 4.58 -2.86 4.68
C ASP A 46 5.04 -1.61 5.46
N GLU A 47 5.84 -1.83 6.51
CA GLU A 47 6.39 -0.78 7.40
C GLU A 47 7.33 0.20 6.70
N ARG A 48 7.82 -0.13 5.50
CA ARG A 48 8.69 0.71 4.67
C ARG A 48 7.91 1.48 3.60
N GLY A 49 6.62 1.20 3.45
CA GLY A 49 5.79 1.76 2.40
C GLY A 49 5.79 0.96 1.10
N ASP A 50 6.44 -0.20 1.07
CA ASP A 50 6.48 -1.05 -0.12
C ASP A 50 5.17 -1.83 -0.28
N ALA A 51 4.63 -1.86 -1.50
CA ALA A 51 3.37 -2.55 -1.76
C ALA A 51 3.54 -4.07 -1.64
N THR A 52 2.74 -4.69 -0.78
CA THR A 52 2.62 -6.16 -0.70
C THR A 52 1.48 -6.67 -1.57
N ARG A 53 0.42 -5.86 -1.73
CA ARG A 53 -0.80 -6.21 -2.47
C ARG A 53 -1.55 -4.97 -2.93
N LEU A 54 -2.11 -5.03 -4.14
CA LEU A 54 -2.99 -4.00 -4.69
C LEU A 54 -4.36 -4.58 -5.03
N TYR A 55 -5.39 -3.76 -4.86
CA TYR A 55 -6.72 -3.98 -5.40
C TYR A 55 -7.08 -2.82 -6.32
N VAL A 56 -7.41 -3.15 -7.56
CA VAL A 56 -7.69 -2.16 -8.61
C VAL A 56 -9.13 -2.31 -9.06
N VAL A 57 -9.88 -1.21 -8.99
CA VAL A 57 -11.23 -1.11 -9.54
C VAL A 57 -11.12 -0.64 -10.99
N ASN A 58 -11.57 -1.47 -11.93
CA ASN A 58 -11.56 -1.10 -13.34
C ASN A 58 -12.85 -0.38 -13.72
N ASN A 59 -12.71 0.70 -14.48
CA ASN A 59 -13.82 1.50 -14.99
C ASN A 59 -14.63 0.82 -16.14
N ALA A 60 -14.45 -0.50 -16.33
CA ALA A 60 -15.24 -1.28 -17.27
C ALA A 60 -16.66 -1.49 -16.72
N SER A 61 -17.62 -1.74 -17.60
CA SER A 61 -19.08 -1.78 -17.36
C SER A 61 -19.58 -2.63 -16.18
N ASN A 62 -18.71 -3.44 -15.56
CA ASN A 62 -19.02 -4.33 -14.43
C ASN A 62 -18.19 -4.05 -13.14
N ALA A 63 -17.46 -2.93 -13.05
CA ALA A 63 -16.68 -2.53 -11.86
C ALA A 63 -15.87 -3.67 -11.22
N ALA A 64 -15.23 -4.51 -12.05
CA ALA A 64 -14.53 -5.69 -11.59
C ALA A 64 -13.27 -5.30 -10.79
N ILE A 65 -13.14 -5.87 -9.59
CA ILE A 65 -11.98 -5.71 -8.72
C ILE A 65 -10.91 -6.73 -9.10
N SER A 66 -9.73 -6.25 -9.47
CA SER A 66 -8.56 -7.09 -9.76
C SER A 66 -7.56 -7.04 -8.60
N ARG A 67 -7.12 -8.20 -8.12
CA ARG A 67 -6.02 -8.32 -7.14
C ARG A 67 -4.69 -8.45 -7.88
N ILE A 68 -3.75 -7.56 -7.60
CA ILE A 68 -2.40 -7.56 -8.18
C ILE A 68 -1.38 -7.85 -7.06
N PRO A 69 -0.42 -8.77 -7.26
CA PRO A 69 0.71 -8.93 -6.34
C PRO A 69 1.55 -7.65 -6.29
N GLY A 70 1.97 -7.20 -5.10
CA GLY A 70 2.69 -5.93 -4.96
C GLY A 70 3.97 -5.83 -5.79
N ALA A 71 4.74 -6.92 -5.92
CA ALA A 71 5.93 -6.99 -6.77
C ALA A 71 5.64 -6.95 -8.28
N ALA A 72 4.38 -7.12 -8.70
CA ALA A 72 4.00 -7.19 -10.09
C ALA A 72 3.66 -5.82 -10.70
N ALA A 73 3.53 -4.77 -9.88
CA ALA A 73 3.19 -3.44 -10.36
C ALA A 73 3.65 -2.34 -9.40
N GLU A 74 4.21 -1.27 -9.95
CA GLU A 74 4.68 -0.12 -9.19
C GLU A 74 3.51 0.77 -8.76
N LEU A 75 3.51 1.21 -7.50
CA LEU A 75 2.48 2.13 -7.01
C LEU A 75 2.52 3.46 -7.76
N PRO A 76 1.36 4.11 -8.00
CA PRO A 76 1.32 5.49 -8.49
C PRO A 76 2.05 6.47 -7.57
N TRP A 77 2.11 6.15 -6.29
CA TRP A 77 2.67 6.96 -5.22
C TRP A 77 3.84 6.22 -4.56
N LYS A 78 4.96 6.92 -4.38
CA LYS A 78 6.06 6.47 -3.53
C LYS A 78 5.78 6.91 -2.10
N VAL A 79 5.75 5.96 -1.17
CA VAL A 79 5.54 6.21 0.26
C VAL A 79 6.89 6.09 0.97
N ASN A 80 7.29 7.15 1.67
CA ASN A 80 8.43 7.13 2.57
C ASN A 80 7.93 7.34 4.00
N VAL A 81 8.35 6.45 4.91
CA VAL A 81 8.06 6.57 6.34
C VAL A 81 9.36 6.62 7.11
N THR A 82 9.50 7.63 7.98
CA THR A 82 10.63 7.77 8.90
C THR A 82 10.11 7.79 10.32
N TYR A 83 10.85 7.15 11.23
CA TYR A 83 10.51 7.08 12.65
C TYR A 83 11.54 7.85 13.48
N SER A 84 11.09 8.41 14.60
CA SER A 84 11.97 8.93 15.65
C SER A 84 11.53 8.43 17.02
N LEU A 85 12.49 8.30 17.93
CA LEU A 85 12.24 7.97 19.34
C LEU A 85 13.00 8.98 20.19
N ASP A 86 12.27 9.76 20.99
CA ASP A 86 12.80 10.83 21.85
C ASP A 86 13.64 11.89 21.09
N GLY A 87 13.36 12.07 19.80
CA GLY A 87 13.96 13.10 18.95
C GLY A 87 14.79 12.55 17.77
N PRO A 88 15.82 11.73 18.00
CA PRO A 88 16.62 11.14 16.93
C PRO A 88 15.82 10.20 16.01
N ASN A 89 16.22 10.14 14.73
CA ASN A 89 15.68 9.14 13.80
C ASN A 89 16.18 7.75 14.18
N VAL A 90 15.26 6.79 14.16
CA VAL A 90 15.51 5.38 14.49
C VAL A 90 14.89 4.48 13.44
N GLU A 91 15.30 3.22 13.42
CA GLU A 91 14.69 2.21 12.55
C GLU A 91 13.32 1.75 13.11
N ALA A 92 12.45 1.26 12.24
CA ALA A 92 11.09 0.84 12.63
C ALA A 92 11.09 -0.25 13.72
N ASN A 93 12.09 -1.14 13.71
CA ASN A 93 12.22 -2.21 14.70
C ASN A 93 12.59 -1.70 16.10
N GLU A 94 13.15 -0.50 16.22
CA GLU A 94 13.50 0.12 17.50
C GLU A 94 12.28 0.71 18.20
N ILE A 95 11.20 0.99 17.46
CA ILE A 95 9.92 1.46 18.02
C ILE A 95 9.19 0.31 18.75
N SER A 96 9.38 -0.93 18.30
CA SER A 96 8.69 -2.09 18.85
C SER A 96 9.08 -2.33 20.31
N GLY A 97 8.14 -2.10 21.23
CA GLY A 97 8.36 -2.25 22.67
C GLY A 97 9.16 -1.11 23.29
N ALA A 98 9.33 0.02 22.58
CA ALA A 98 9.89 1.23 23.14
C ALA A 98 8.91 1.93 24.11
N SER A 99 9.43 2.90 24.84
CA SER A 99 8.63 3.87 25.59
C SER A 99 9.30 5.22 25.44
N GLY A 100 8.52 6.28 25.32
CA GLY A 100 9.03 7.60 24.98
C GLY A 100 8.19 8.27 23.90
N LEU A 101 8.65 9.42 23.43
CA LEU A 101 7.99 10.18 22.38
C LEU A 101 8.34 9.58 21.02
N VAL A 102 7.36 8.97 20.35
CA VAL A 102 7.51 8.43 19.00
C VAL A 102 7.04 9.46 17.99
N GLY A 103 7.89 9.81 17.03
CA GLY A 103 7.51 10.57 15.83
C GLY A 103 7.39 9.66 14.62
N ILE A 104 6.33 9.83 13.84
CA ILE A 104 6.16 9.17 12.53
C ILE A 104 6.03 10.27 11.49
N TYR A 105 6.90 10.25 10.49
CA TYR A 105 6.92 11.21 9.38
C TYR A 105 6.60 10.48 8.10
N ILE A 106 5.53 10.90 7.42
CA ILE A 106 5.05 10.27 6.20
C ILE A 106 5.16 11.28 5.06
N ASP A 107 5.88 10.89 4.01
CA ASP A 107 6.06 11.67 2.77
C ASP A 107 5.66 10.79 1.59
N VAL A 108 4.54 11.12 0.96
CA VAL A 108 3.99 10.44 -0.20
C VAL A 108 4.16 11.33 -1.41
N LYS A 109 4.92 10.85 -2.40
CA LYS A 109 5.24 11.60 -3.62
C LYS A 109 4.74 10.88 -4.86
N PRO A 110 4.38 11.61 -5.93
CA PRO A 110 4.11 11.00 -7.24
C PRO A 110 5.28 10.13 -7.69
N GLN A 111 4.99 8.93 -8.17
CA GLN A 111 5.98 8.00 -8.73
C GLN A 111 5.71 7.68 -10.20
N SER A 112 4.46 7.74 -10.64
CA SER A 112 4.08 7.57 -12.05
C SER A 112 2.97 8.51 -12.48
N SER A 113 2.69 8.60 -13.78
CA SER A 113 1.63 9.45 -14.34
C SER A 113 0.23 9.12 -13.83
N ALA A 114 0.01 7.93 -13.25
CA ALA A 114 -1.25 7.57 -12.60
C ALA A 114 -1.53 8.43 -11.34
N ALA A 115 -0.51 9.03 -10.72
CA ALA A 115 -0.66 10.00 -9.63
C ALA A 115 -1.40 11.30 -10.05
N ASN A 116 -1.45 11.60 -11.36
CA ASN A 116 -2.12 12.79 -11.88
C ASN A 116 -3.64 12.70 -11.86
N HIS A 117 -4.20 11.52 -11.56
CA HIS A 117 -5.65 11.28 -11.57
C HIS A 117 -6.12 10.55 -10.31
N THR A 118 -5.26 10.38 -9.30
CA THR A 118 -5.58 9.72 -8.04
C THR A 118 -5.22 10.63 -6.87
N ILE A 119 -5.74 10.33 -5.68
CA ILE A 119 -5.42 11.04 -4.43
C ILE A 119 -4.83 10.01 -3.47
N PRO A 120 -3.64 10.26 -2.87
CA PRO A 120 -3.11 9.35 -1.87
C PRO A 120 -3.86 9.54 -0.55
N VAL A 121 -4.33 8.44 0.02
CA VAL A 121 -4.92 8.41 1.36
C VAL A 121 -4.09 7.46 2.21
N VAL A 122 -3.60 7.95 3.35
CA VAL A 122 -2.84 7.15 4.32
C VAL A 122 -3.69 7.01 5.58
N THR A 123 -3.81 5.78 6.07
CA THR A 123 -4.47 5.47 7.34
C THR A 123 -3.68 4.42 8.09
N PHE A 124 -3.56 4.58 9.41
CA PHE A 124 -3.00 3.56 10.29
C PHE A 124 -3.68 3.62 11.66
N THR A 125 -3.51 2.54 12.43
CA THR A 125 -4.17 2.36 13.72
C THR A 125 -3.13 2.10 14.79
N VAL A 126 -3.29 2.73 15.94
CA VAL A 126 -2.45 2.55 17.13
C VAL A 126 -3.33 2.09 18.29
N PRO A 127 -3.05 0.94 18.93
CA PRO A 127 -3.81 0.49 20.09
C PRO A 127 -3.58 1.40 21.31
N THR A 128 -4.64 1.77 22.03
CA THR A 128 -4.58 2.60 23.26
C THR A 128 -3.83 1.92 24.42
N GLN A 129 -3.57 0.62 24.31
CA GLN A 129 -2.76 -0.14 25.26
C GLN A 129 -1.28 0.27 25.21
N VAL A 130 -0.78 0.62 24.02
CA VAL A 130 0.63 0.93 23.79
C VAL A 130 0.89 2.43 23.55
N THR A 131 -0.17 3.25 23.62
CA THR A 131 -0.04 4.70 23.45
C THR A 131 -0.94 5.49 24.41
N GLY A 132 -0.50 6.68 24.81
CA GLY A 132 -1.29 7.65 25.58
C GLY A 132 -2.04 8.59 24.64
N ASP A 133 -1.41 9.74 24.37
CA ASP A 133 -1.94 10.76 23.48
C ASP A 133 -1.30 10.66 22.08
N ILE A 134 -2.08 10.98 21.06
CA ILE A 134 -1.61 11.14 19.68
C ILE A 134 -1.95 12.55 19.22
N SER A 135 -0.94 13.23 18.68
CA SER A 135 -1.11 14.49 17.95
C SER A 135 -0.65 14.30 16.51
N ALA A 136 -1.27 15.00 15.58
CA ALA A 136 -0.88 14.98 14.18
C ALA A 136 -0.98 16.38 13.59
N ASP A 137 -0.25 16.60 12.49
CA ASP A 137 -0.30 17.84 11.73
C ASP A 137 -1.74 18.13 11.25
N ASN A 138 -2.05 19.40 10.96
CA ASN A 138 -3.40 19.85 10.60
C ASN A 138 -4.01 19.20 9.33
N THR A 139 -3.23 18.44 8.58
CA THR A 139 -3.65 17.70 7.40
C THR A 139 -4.15 16.29 7.73
N ALA A 140 -3.95 15.83 8.96
CA ALA A 140 -4.37 14.53 9.47
C ALA A 140 -5.52 14.66 10.47
N SER A 141 -6.41 13.69 10.45
CA SER A 141 -7.47 13.49 11.45
C SER A 141 -7.06 12.37 12.39
N VAL A 142 -7.27 12.59 13.69
CA VAL A 142 -7.05 11.60 14.75
C VAL A 142 -8.39 11.31 15.41
N ALA A 143 -8.77 10.03 15.49
CA ALA A 143 -10.02 9.62 16.10
C ALA A 143 -9.82 8.36 16.94
N THR A 144 -10.32 8.38 18.18
CA THR A 144 -10.32 7.21 19.06
C THR A 144 -11.63 6.45 18.93
N GLN A 145 -11.53 5.15 18.63
CA GLN A 145 -12.66 4.23 18.58
C GLN A 145 -12.35 3.02 19.48
N GLY A 146 -12.93 3.01 20.69
CA GLY A 146 -12.74 1.92 21.63
C GLY A 146 -11.27 1.77 22.06
N SER A 147 -10.65 0.64 21.74
CA SER A 147 -9.26 0.33 22.07
C SER A 147 -8.25 0.82 21.03
N ASP A 148 -8.71 1.50 19.99
CA ASP A 148 -7.89 1.88 18.84
C ASP A 148 -7.94 3.38 18.58
N ILE A 149 -6.81 3.94 18.18
CA ILE A 149 -6.70 5.31 17.67
C ILE A 149 -6.38 5.23 16.20
N VAL A 150 -7.22 5.83 15.35
CA VAL A 150 -7.04 5.89 13.90
C VAL A 150 -6.47 7.25 13.54
N VAL A 151 -5.39 7.24 12.78
CA VAL A 151 -4.82 8.43 12.14
C VAL A 151 -5.02 8.30 10.64
N ALA A 152 -5.64 9.30 10.03
CA ALA A 152 -5.89 9.32 8.59
C ALA A 152 -5.59 10.69 7.98
N ALA A 153 -4.98 10.70 6.80
CA ALA A 153 -4.72 11.92 6.05
C ALA A 153 -4.90 11.68 4.55
N ALA A 154 -5.40 12.70 3.85
CA ALA A 154 -5.56 12.69 2.40
C ALA A 154 -4.68 13.76 1.77
N GLY A 155 -3.96 13.38 0.73
CA GLY A 155 -3.13 14.29 -0.05
C GLY A 155 -3.91 15.02 -1.12
N ASN A 156 -3.16 15.51 -2.10
CA ASN A 156 -3.69 16.14 -3.29
C ASN A 156 -3.26 15.37 -4.54
N VAL A 157 -4.07 15.48 -5.59
CA VAL A 157 -3.72 14.99 -6.92
C VAL A 157 -2.39 15.63 -7.34
N SER A 158 -1.51 14.84 -7.98
CA SER A 158 -0.19 15.26 -8.52
C SER A 158 0.85 15.84 -7.56
N SER A 159 0.50 16.24 -6.33
CA SER A 159 1.47 16.80 -5.35
C SER A 159 1.67 15.93 -4.12
N GLY A 160 0.81 14.95 -3.87
CA GLY A 160 1.03 13.95 -2.84
C GLY A 160 0.54 14.35 -1.45
N LEU A 161 1.16 13.80 -0.42
CA LEU A 161 0.78 13.98 0.98
C LEU A 161 2.05 14.06 1.83
N LYS A 162 2.11 15.02 2.75
CA LYS A 162 3.12 15.06 3.80
C LYS A 162 2.45 15.38 5.12
N PHE A 163 2.67 14.55 6.13
CA PHE A 163 2.22 14.82 7.49
C PHE A 163 3.08 14.07 8.49
N SER A 164 3.07 14.58 9.70
CA SER A 164 3.75 14.03 10.85
C SER A 164 2.71 13.71 11.93
N CYS A 165 2.97 12.68 12.71
CA CYS A 165 2.28 12.47 13.97
C CYS A 165 3.28 12.15 15.07
N TYR A 166 2.88 12.48 16.29
CA TYR A 166 3.64 12.25 17.49
C TYR A 166 2.77 11.56 18.51
N MET A 167 3.32 10.58 19.20
CA MET A 167 2.60 9.80 20.18
C MET A 167 3.49 9.41 21.36
N ASP A 168 2.90 9.37 22.55
CA ASP A 168 3.58 8.85 23.73
C ASP A 168 3.44 7.32 23.75
N ALA A 169 4.52 6.61 23.46
CA ALA A 169 4.57 5.16 23.51
C ALA A 169 4.77 4.67 24.96
N LYS A 170 4.03 3.64 25.34
CA LYS A 170 4.10 2.99 26.65
C LYS A 170 4.11 1.48 26.52
N LYS A 171 4.81 0.82 27.43
CA LYS A 171 4.85 -0.64 27.58
C LYS A 171 3.62 -1.16 28.33
#